data_AF-A0A9X1VER4-F1
#
_entry.id   AF-A0A9X1VER4-F1
#
_cell.length_a   1.000
_cell.length_b   1.000
_cell.length_c   1.000
_cell.angle_alpha   90.00
_cell.angle_beta   90.00
_cell.angle_gamma   90.00
#
_symmetry.space_group_name_H-M   'P 1'
#
loop_
_entity.id
_entity.type
_entity.pdbx_description
1 polymer ?
#
loop_
_entity_poly.entity_id
_entity_poly.type
_entity_poly.pdbx_seq_one_letter_code
_entity_poly.pdbx_strand_id
1 'polypeptide(L)'
;MFRDAVYIDSGNGGVTVPDDPEHINRYQLAKIKATGWDGQVVVGVRKNGQDVMPFPGEVFPNLLEAEEGENLPSEQHCGEVVVSQPQRLMTNVIVATSVFMFLHTLLHHRTFFDAHKGFMRSEAAMDHVLEVAI
;
A
#
# COMPACT_ATOMS: atom_id res chain seq x y z
N MET A 1 21.75 8.06 -3.55
CA MET A 1 20.36 8.16 -3.08
C MET A 1 19.68 9.31 -3.81
N PHE A 2 18.41 9.19 -4.19
CA PHE A 2 17.72 10.23 -4.97
C PHE A 2 17.54 11.52 -4.14
N ARG A 3 17.75 12.68 -4.79
CA ARG A 3 17.57 14.00 -4.16
C ARG A 3 16.09 14.36 -4.02
N ASP A 4 15.30 14.09 -5.05
CA ASP A 4 13.86 14.26 -5.07
C ASP A 4 13.23 12.91 -5.49
N ALA A 5 12.23 12.44 -4.74
CA ALA A 5 11.55 11.18 -5.04
C ALA A 5 10.11 11.20 -4.51
N VAL A 6 9.22 10.52 -5.21
CA VAL A 6 7.93 10.08 -4.68
C VAL A 6 8.01 8.57 -4.53
N TYR A 7 7.63 8.05 -3.36
CA TYR A 7 7.52 6.62 -3.15
C TYR A 7 6.05 6.25 -2.91
N ILE A 8 5.68 5.10 -3.45
CA ILE A 8 4.37 4.48 -3.24
C ILE A 8 4.68 3.06 -2.78
N ASP A 9 4.31 2.78 -1.55
CA ASP A 9 4.36 1.44 -0.97
C ASP A 9 2.94 0.90 -0.85
N SER A 10 2.78 -0.40 -1.04
CA SER A 10 1.48 -1.01 -0.90
C SER A 10 1.58 -2.46 -0.46
N GLY A 11 0.71 -2.87 0.45
CA GLY A 11 0.71 -4.24 0.96
C GLY A 11 -0.66 -4.68 1.46
N ASN A 12 -0.73 -5.97 1.79
CA ASN A 12 -1.83 -6.55 2.55
C ASN A 12 -1.30 -7.00 3.92
N GLY A 13 -2.10 -6.82 4.96
CA GLY A 13 -1.83 -7.35 6.30
C GLY A 13 -2.86 -8.39 6.70
N GLY A 14 -2.43 -9.40 7.45
CA GLY A 14 -3.33 -10.33 8.13
C GLY A 14 -3.77 -9.74 9.48
N VAL A 15 -5.06 -9.50 9.68
CA VAL A 15 -5.53 -8.82 10.90
C VAL A 15 -5.83 -9.82 12.02
N THR A 16 -4.84 -10.55 12.54
CA THR A 16 -4.75 -11.07 13.93
C THR A 16 -3.46 -11.87 14.07
N VAL A 17 -2.56 -11.39 14.94
CA VAL A 17 -1.36 -12.12 15.38
C VAL A 17 -1.64 -12.70 16.78
N PRO A 18 -1.40 -14.01 17.03
CA PRO A 18 -1.60 -14.60 18.36
C PRO A 18 -0.51 -14.15 19.34
N ASP A 19 -0.92 -13.88 20.59
CA ASP A 19 -0.02 -13.43 21.67
C ASP A 19 1.01 -14.50 22.11
N ASP A 20 0.68 -15.79 21.94
CA ASP A 20 1.58 -16.94 22.18
C ASP A 20 1.49 -17.91 20.98
N PRO A 21 2.47 -17.87 20.06
CA PRO A 21 2.49 -18.71 18.86
C PRO A 21 2.61 -20.22 19.16
N GLU A 22 3.14 -20.60 20.32
CA GLU A 22 3.34 -22.01 20.68
C GLU A 22 2.05 -22.67 21.21
N HIS A 23 1.09 -21.88 21.67
CA HIS A 23 -0.16 -22.35 22.26
C HIS A 23 -1.41 -21.77 21.58
N ILE A 24 -1.49 -21.93 20.26
CA ILE A 24 -2.66 -21.53 19.47
C ILE A 24 -3.74 -22.61 19.58
N ASN A 25 -4.84 -22.29 20.27
CA ASN A 25 -5.97 -23.21 20.33
C ASN A 25 -6.79 -23.20 19.02
N ARG A 26 -7.60 -24.25 18.80
CA ARG A 26 -8.44 -24.40 17.59
C ARG A 26 -9.39 -23.22 17.31
N TYR A 27 -9.84 -22.51 18.34
CA TYR A 27 -10.70 -21.33 18.19
C TYR A 27 -9.91 -20.08 17.80
N GLN A 28 -8.70 -19.89 18.33
CA GLN A 28 -7.76 -18.87 17.86
C GLN A 28 -7.33 -19.13 16.43
N LEU A 29 -7.03 -20.38 16.09
CA LEU A 29 -6.70 -20.81 14.73
C LEU A 29 -7.84 -20.54 13.74
N ALA A 30 -9.09 -20.80 14.14
CA ALA A 30 -10.25 -20.48 13.32
C ALA A 30 -10.47 -18.97 13.19
N LYS A 31 -10.16 -18.20 14.25
CA LYS A 31 -10.27 -16.74 14.27
C LYS A 31 -9.23 -16.09 13.35
N ILE A 32 -7.97 -16.51 13.41
CA ILE A 32 -6.89 -16.08 12.49
C ILE A 32 -7.26 -16.39 11.03
N LYS A 33 -7.84 -17.57 10.78
CA LYS A 33 -8.33 -17.94 9.45
C LYS A 33 -9.57 -17.15 8.99
N ALA A 34 -10.28 -16.50 9.90
CA ALA A 34 -11.51 -15.76 9.64
C ALA A 34 -11.34 -14.24 9.72
N THR A 35 -10.21 -13.74 10.21
CA THR A 35 -9.95 -12.32 10.32
C THR A 35 -9.63 -11.73 8.97
N GLY A 36 -10.28 -10.61 8.64
CA GLY A 36 -10.15 -9.95 7.35
C GLY A 36 -8.72 -9.54 7.02
N TRP A 37 -8.48 -9.27 5.74
CA TRP A 37 -7.24 -8.69 5.24
C TRP A 37 -7.41 -7.19 5.19
N ASP A 38 -6.54 -6.44 5.85
CA ASP A 38 -6.41 -5.02 5.57
C ASP A 38 -5.44 -4.82 4.41
N GLY A 39 -5.66 -3.73 3.68
CA GLY A 39 -4.79 -3.32 2.59
C GLY A 39 -4.36 -1.90 2.86
N GLN A 40 -3.07 -1.64 2.67
CA GLN A 40 -2.51 -0.31 2.81
C GLN A 40 -1.89 0.14 1.49
N VAL A 41 -2.04 1.44 1.23
CA VAL A 41 -1.22 2.17 0.26
C VAL A 41 -0.66 3.37 0.98
N VAL A 42 0.66 3.49 1.04
CA VAL A 42 1.34 4.64 1.63
C VAL A 42 2.08 5.39 0.53
N VAL A 43 1.86 6.70 0.47
CA VAL A 43 2.53 7.59 -0.47
C VAL A 43 3.32 8.61 0.32
N GLY A 44 4.60 8.79 -0.03
CA GLY A 44 5.41 9.84 0.56
C GLY A 44 6.37 10.48 -0.41
N VAL A 45 7.01 11.55 0.06
CA VAL A 45 7.81 12.45 -0.77
C VAL A 45 9.13 12.75 -0.07
N ARG A 46 10.21 12.64 -0.84
CA ARG A 46 11.52 13.20 -0.52
C ARG A 46 11.76 14.43 -1.37
N LYS A 47 12.14 15.53 -0.73
CA LYS A 47 12.52 16.78 -1.41
C LYS A 47 13.85 17.28 -0.88
N ASN A 48 14.78 17.59 -1.78
CA ASN A 48 16.12 18.07 -1.45
C ASN A 48 16.87 17.17 -0.45
N GLY A 49 16.68 15.86 -0.56
CA GLY A 49 17.31 14.87 0.32
C GLY A 49 16.65 14.71 1.70
N GLN A 50 15.55 15.43 1.97
CA GLN A 50 14.78 15.32 3.21
C GLN A 50 13.45 14.64 2.95
N ASP A 51 13.11 13.66 3.80
CA ASP A 51 11.79 13.04 3.78
C ASP A 51 10.77 13.96 4.45
N VAL A 52 9.67 14.20 3.74
CA VAL A 52 8.54 15.01 4.26
C VAL A 52 7.73 14.19 5.26
N MET A 53 7.72 12.87 5.09
CA MET A 53 7.12 11.90 6.02
C MET A 53 8.05 10.69 6.14
N PRO A 54 8.14 10.04 7.31
CA PRO A 54 8.96 8.84 7.48
C PRO A 54 8.45 7.71 6.57
N PHE A 55 9.37 6.87 6.12
CA PHE A 55 9.03 5.66 5.37
C PHE A 55 8.24 4.69 6.26
N PRO A 56 7.31 3.88 5.71
CA PRO A 56 6.59 2.87 6.48
C PRO A 56 7.50 1.98 7.33
N GLY A 57 8.63 1.52 6.78
CA GLY A 57 9.61 0.71 7.52
C GLY A 57 10.35 1.45 8.64
N GLU A 58 10.34 2.78 8.66
CA GLU A 58 10.89 3.59 9.76
C GLU A 58 9.85 3.77 10.89
N VAL A 59 8.56 3.74 10.55
CA VAL A 59 7.45 3.83 11.52
C VAL A 59 7.11 2.45 12.09
N PHE A 60 7.22 1.42 11.25
CA PHE A 60 6.93 0.02 11.55
C PHE A 60 8.18 -0.81 11.27
N PRO A 61 9.14 -0.89 12.22
CA PRO A 61 10.43 -1.57 12.01
C PRO A 61 10.26 -3.04 11.59
N ASN A 62 9.23 -3.69 12.11
CA ASN A 62 8.93 -5.10 11.84
C ASN A 62 8.19 -5.31 10.50
N LEU A 63 7.88 -4.24 9.74
CA LEU A 63 7.19 -4.34 8.44
C LEU A 63 8.01 -5.13 7.41
N LEU A 64 9.34 -5.12 7.55
CA LEU A 64 10.26 -5.81 6.64
C LEU A 64 10.69 -7.18 7.16
N GLU A 65 10.27 -7.55 8.37
CA GLU A 65 10.58 -8.86 8.95
C GLU A 65 9.61 -9.87 8.35
N ALA A 66 10.12 -10.76 7.50
CA ALA A 66 9.35 -11.92 7.05
C ALA A 66 9.20 -12.87 8.24
N GLU A 67 7.97 -13.23 8.60
CA GLU A 67 7.77 -14.25 9.63
C GLU A 67 8.28 -15.62 9.12
N GLU A 68 8.91 -16.40 10.00
CA GLU A 68 9.39 -17.73 9.63
C GLU A 68 8.23 -18.60 9.12
N GLY A 69 8.29 -19.01 7.85
CA GLY A 69 7.25 -19.82 7.20
C GLY A 69 6.23 -19.02 6.38
N GLU A 70 6.38 -17.70 6.28
CA GLU A 70 5.58 -16.89 5.36
C GLU A 70 6.04 -17.13 3.91
N ASN A 71 5.15 -17.65 3.06
CA ASN A 71 5.46 -17.85 1.64
C ASN A 71 5.58 -16.49 0.94
N LEU A 72 6.64 -16.32 0.15
CA LEU A 72 6.78 -15.14 -0.70
C LEU A 72 5.62 -15.09 -1.70
N PRO A 73 5.21 -13.89 -2.16
CA PRO A 73 4.18 -13.76 -3.20
C PRO A 73 4.50 -14.55 -4.48
N SER A 74 5.78 -14.80 -4.77
CA SER A 74 6.25 -15.62 -5.88
C SER A 74 6.08 -17.13 -5.68
N GLU A 75 5.85 -17.58 -4.45
CA GLU A 75 5.77 -18.98 -4.06
C GLU A 75 4.32 -19.48 -3.95
N GLN A 76 3.33 -18.58 -4.01
CA GLN A 76 1.91 -18.93 -4.09
C GLN A 76 1.31 -18.57 -5.45
N HIS A 77 0.67 -19.54 -6.10
CA HIS A 77 -0.09 -19.25 -7.33
C HIS A 77 -1.39 -18.50 -7.01
N CYS A 78 -1.65 -17.42 -7.74
CA CYS A 78 -2.87 -16.62 -7.59
C CYS A 78 -4.16 -17.45 -7.68
N GLY A 79 -4.17 -18.52 -8.47
CA GLY A 79 -5.33 -19.44 -8.60
C GLY A 79 -5.66 -20.20 -7.31
N GLU A 80 -4.66 -20.54 -6.51
CA GLU A 80 -4.85 -21.21 -5.21
C GLU A 80 -5.34 -20.22 -4.14
N VAL A 81 -4.89 -18.96 -4.23
CA VAL A 81 -5.34 -17.87 -3.36
C VAL A 81 -6.80 -17.53 -3.60
N VAL A 82 -7.29 -17.58 -4.85
CA VAL A 82 -8.71 -17.30 -5.17
C VAL A 82 -9.65 -18.28 -4.49
N VAL A 83 -9.30 -19.57 -4.46
CA VAL A 83 -10.16 -20.63 -3.92
C VAL A 83 -10.10 -20.66 -2.40
N SER A 84 -8.92 -20.49 -1.82
CA SER A 84 -8.70 -20.60 -0.37
C SER A 84 -8.94 -19.30 0.39
N GLN A 85 -8.67 -18.15 -0.24
CA GLN A 85 -8.59 -16.82 0.40
C GLN A 85 -9.05 -15.70 -0.56
N PRO A 86 -10.29 -15.74 -1.09
CA PRO A 86 -10.76 -14.79 -2.10
C PRO A 86 -10.72 -13.33 -1.64
N GLN A 87 -10.86 -13.08 -0.33
CA GLN A 87 -10.74 -11.74 0.25
C GLN A 87 -9.33 -11.16 0.08
N ARG A 88 -8.27 -11.99 0.18
CA ARG A 88 -6.88 -11.55 -0.02
C ARG A 88 -6.62 -11.13 -1.46
N LEU A 89 -7.20 -11.88 -2.41
CA LEU A 89 -7.16 -11.49 -3.82
C LEU A 89 -7.86 -10.14 -4.03
N MET A 90 -9.05 -9.96 -3.47
CA MET A 90 -9.81 -8.72 -3.61
C MET A 90 -9.04 -7.53 -3.00
N THR A 91 -8.44 -7.70 -1.83
CA THR A 91 -7.58 -6.68 -1.21
C THR A 91 -6.41 -6.32 -2.13
N ASN A 92 -5.72 -7.29 -2.73
CA ASN A 92 -4.64 -7.04 -3.68
C ASN A 92 -5.12 -6.26 -4.92
N VAL A 93 -6.28 -6.61 -5.46
CA VAL A 93 -6.86 -5.90 -6.62
C VAL A 93 -7.18 -4.46 -6.25
N ILE A 94 -7.78 -4.21 -5.08
CA ILE A 94 -8.08 -2.86 -4.61
C ILE A 94 -6.80 -2.06 -4.40
N VAL A 95 -5.80 -2.64 -3.73
CA VAL A 95 -4.50 -2.01 -3.49
C VAL A 95 -3.81 -1.64 -4.79
N ALA A 96 -3.72 -2.57 -5.75
CA ALA A 96 -3.14 -2.31 -7.06
C ALA A 96 -3.90 -1.22 -7.82
N THR A 97 -5.24 -1.22 -7.73
CA THR A 97 -6.09 -0.18 -8.33
C THR A 97 -5.80 1.19 -7.71
N SER A 98 -5.66 1.26 -6.38
CA SER A 98 -5.32 2.49 -5.68
C SER A 98 -3.94 3.02 -6.06
N VAL A 99 -2.91 2.15 -6.13
CA VAL A 99 -1.57 2.53 -6.61
C VAL A 99 -1.65 3.06 -8.04
N PHE A 100 -2.38 2.39 -8.93
CA PHE A 100 -2.58 2.84 -10.29
C PHE A 100 -3.26 4.23 -10.34
N MET A 101 -4.26 4.48 -9.50
CA MET A 101 -4.91 5.79 -9.40
C MET A 101 -3.95 6.89 -8.93
N PHE A 102 -3.09 6.61 -7.94
CA PHE A 102 -2.06 7.56 -7.51
C PHE A 102 -1.07 7.85 -8.63
N LEU A 103 -0.54 6.82 -9.30
CA LEU A 103 0.39 6.99 -10.43
C LEU A 103 -0.25 7.77 -11.58
N HIS A 104 -1.47 7.40 -11.97
CA HIS A 104 -2.20 8.08 -13.03
C HIS A 104 -2.39 9.57 -12.69
N THR A 105 -2.76 9.86 -11.44
CA THR A 105 -2.91 11.24 -10.98
C THR A 105 -1.58 11.98 -11.00
N LEU A 106 -0.51 11.40 -10.44
CA LEU A 106 0.80 12.05 -10.38
C LEU A 106 1.44 12.28 -11.75
N LEU A 107 1.23 11.37 -12.71
CA LEU A 107 1.88 11.43 -14.02
C LEU A 107 1.08 12.23 -15.06
N HIS A 108 -0.24 12.23 -14.98
CA HIS A 108 -1.09 12.84 -16.00
C HIS A 108 -1.88 14.04 -15.52
N HIS A 109 -2.00 14.25 -14.22
CA HIS A 109 -2.87 15.28 -13.68
C HIS A 109 -2.18 16.17 -12.64
N ARG A 110 -2.66 17.40 -12.55
CA ARG A 110 -2.43 18.25 -11.38
C ARG A 110 -3.72 18.25 -10.57
N THR A 111 -3.65 17.73 -9.35
CA THR A 111 -4.80 17.69 -8.45
C THR A 111 -4.66 18.75 -7.37
N PHE A 112 -5.68 19.59 -7.26
CA PHE A 112 -5.81 20.59 -6.21
C PHE A 112 -6.73 20.04 -5.13
N PHE A 113 -6.26 20.11 -3.88
CA PHE A 113 -7.06 19.79 -2.71
C PHE A 113 -7.29 21.07 -1.90
N ASP A 114 -8.53 21.56 -1.90
CA ASP A 114 -8.96 22.65 -1.03
C ASP A 114 -9.54 22.05 0.25
N ALA A 115 -8.70 21.92 1.27
CA ALA A 115 -9.06 21.34 2.56
C ALA A 115 -10.18 22.12 3.28
N HIS A 116 -10.29 23.43 3.05
CA HIS A 116 -11.35 24.25 3.67
C HIS A 116 -12.73 23.96 3.07
N LYS A 117 -12.79 23.62 1.78
CA LYS A 117 -14.05 23.30 1.09
C LYS A 117 -14.33 21.81 0.96
N GLY A 118 -13.38 20.95 1.35
CA GLY A 118 -13.48 19.50 1.13
C GLY A 118 -13.58 19.14 -0.35
N PHE A 119 -13.02 19.96 -1.23
CA PHE A 119 -13.17 19.83 -2.68
C PHE A 119 -11.85 19.48 -3.35
N MET A 120 -11.92 18.58 -4.33
CA MET A 120 -10.79 18.14 -5.14
C MET A 120 -11.09 18.40 -6.61
N ARG A 121 -10.14 19.01 -7.33
CA ARG A 121 -10.21 19.23 -8.78
C ARG A 121 -8.91 18.77 -9.43
N SER A 122 -9.05 18.02 -10.53
CA SER A 122 -7.92 17.55 -11.33
C SER A 122 -7.96 18.16 -12.72
N GLU A 123 -6.80 18.60 -13.22
CA GLU A 123 -6.61 19.13 -14.57
C GLU A 123 -5.49 18.34 -15.25
N ALA A 124 -5.48 18.26 -16.58
CA ALA A 124 -4.42 17.55 -17.29
C ALA A 124 -3.08 18.29 -17.10
N ALA A 125 -2.05 17.58 -16.63
CA ALA A 125 -0.74 18.16 -16.40
C ALA A 125 -0.06 18.58 -17.72
N MET A 126 -0.34 17.86 -18.82
CA MET A 126 0.25 18.11 -20.13
C MET A 126 -0.04 19.50 -20.67
N ASP A 127 -1.22 20.07 -20.37
CA ASP A 127 -1.61 21.40 -20.82
C ASP A 127 -0.72 22.51 -20.24
N HIS A 128 -0.05 22.25 -19.11
CA HIS A 128 0.80 23.20 -18.39
C HIS A 128 2.29 22.87 -18.44
N VAL A 129 2.68 21.60 -18.61
CA VAL A 129 4.10 21.22 -18.76
C VAL A 129 4.73 21.90 -19.98
N LEU A 130 3.95 22.13 -21.04
CA LEU A 130 4.37 22.87 -22.22
C LEU A 130 4.61 24.37 -21.95
N GLU A 131 3.93 24.97 -20.96
CA GLU A 131 4.10 26.38 -20.60
C GLU A 131 5.38 26.65 -19.79
N VAL A 132 5.88 25.65 -19.06
CA VAL A 132 7.10 25.76 -18.22
C VAL A 132 8.37 25.33 -18.98
N ALA A 133 8.21 24.70 -20.15
CA ALA A 133 9.31 24.25 -21.00
C ALA A 133 9.85 25.33 -21.99
N ILE A 134 9.34 26.57 -21.89
CA ILE A 134 9.81 27.77 -22.60
C ILE A 134 10.64 28.62 -21.64
#